data_AF-A0AAJ7CFX6-F1
#
_entry.id   AF-A0AAJ7CFX6-F1
#
_cell.length_a   1.000
_cell.length_b   1.000
_cell.length_c   1.000
_cell.angle_alpha   90.00
_cell.angle_beta   90.00
_cell.angle_gamma   90.00
#
_symmetry.space_group_name_H-M   'P 1'
#
loop_
_entity.id
_entity.type
_entity.pdbx_description
1 polymer ?
#
loop_
_entity_poly.entity_id
_entity_poly.type
_entity_poly.pdbx_seq_one_letter_code
_entity_poly.pdbx_strand_id
1 'polypeptide(L)'
;MRKKARTSDVLLTVACLNLLLVSTVSQEFSKSLDASDKEADRVLSRQKRYLIFPQGSNIQLVYCLTIGAYGRNGDLVLGLTAAMAWELPSKLDNKFPDLLHRRTRSVAYPKIEAFLKSAGLDGRSCVLKALCEAGQRPNWKIGQGTFLQELMHAVFTLPKDGGKFESVDQQDYDLAYGSNENCTELYPACEHSVYDLAF
;
A
#
# COMPACT_ATOMS: atom_id res chain seq x y z
N MET A 1 43.46 -16.13 25.07
CA MET A 1 43.59 -15.19 23.94
C MET A 1 42.20 -14.84 23.40
N ARG A 2 41.65 -13.66 23.70
CA ARG A 2 40.33 -13.23 23.22
C ARG A 2 40.45 -12.68 21.80
N LYS A 3 39.78 -13.32 20.83
CA LYS A 3 39.70 -12.84 19.44
C LYS A 3 39.01 -11.47 19.42
N LYS A 4 39.71 -10.46 18.94
CA LYS A 4 39.19 -9.09 18.75
C LYS A 4 38.20 -9.13 17.58
N ALA A 5 36.90 -9.08 17.88
CA ALA A 5 35.86 -9.03 16.86
C ALA A 5 36.10 -7.84 15.93
N ARG A 6 35.99 -8.07 14.61
CA ARG A 6 36.21 -7.05 13.59
C ARG A 6 35.06 -6.04 13.71
N THR A 7 35.35 -4.75 13.67
CA THR A 7 34.33 -3.68 13.74
C THR A 7 33.19 -3.84 12.73
N SER A 8 33.47 -4.48 11.58
CA SER A 8 32.47 -4.88 10.58
C SER A 8 31.46 -5.91 11.09
N ASP A 9 31.89 -6.89 11.90
CA ASP A 9 31.00 -7.91 12.48
C ASP A 9 30.08 -7.27 13.54
N VAL A 10 30.63 -6.34 14.33
CA VAL A 10 29.85 -5.59 15.33
C VAL A 10 28.79 -4.72 14.64
N LEU A 11 29.15 -4.04 13.55
CA LEU A 11 28.20 -3.22 12.77
C LEU A 11 27.08 -4.07 12.16
N LEU A 12 27.42 -5.26 11.62
CA LEU A 12 26.42 -6.20 11.08
C LEU A 12 25.48 -6.71 12.17
N THR A 13 26.02 -7.07 13.34
CA THR A 13 25.20 -7.54 14.47
C THR A 13 24.27 -6.45 15.01
N VAL A 14 24.74 -5.20 15.10
CA VAL A 14 23.92 -4.06 15.54
C VAL A 14 22.85 -3.74 14.50
N ALA A 15 23.16 -3.79 13.21
CA ALA A 15 22.16 -3.64 12.15
C ALA A 15 21.09 -4.72 12.21
N CYS A 16 21.48 -5.99 12.39
CA CYS A 16 20.54 -7.11 12.56
C CYS A 16 19.70 -6.97 13.83
N LEU A 17 20.29 -6.55 14.96
CA LEU A 17 19.56 -6.30 16.21
C LEU A 17 18.55 -5.17 16.06
N ASN A 18 18.89 -4.09 15.36
CA ASN A 18 17.96 -2.99 15.07
C ASN A 18 16.84 -3.42 14.11
N LEU A 19 17.15 -4.22 13.07
CA LEU A 19 16.14 -4.82 12.19
C LEU A 19 15.15 -5.71 12.95
N LEU A 20 15.66 -6.53 13.87
CA LEU A 20 14.83 -7.37 14.73
C LEU A 20 13.99 -6.52 15.69
N LEU A 21 14.56 -5.47 16.31
CA LEU A 21 13.81 -4.56 17.17
C LEU A 21 12.73 -3.78 16.40
N VAL A 22 12.98 -3.38 15.16
CA VAL A 22 11.96 -2.74 14.31
C VAL A 22 10.82 -3.72 14.02
N SER A 23 11.12 -5.00 13.78
CA SER A 23 10.09 -6.02 13.56
C SER A 23 9.24 -6.30 14.81
N THR A 24 9.84 -6.30 16.01
CA THR A 24 9.08 -6.48 17.26
C THR A 24 8.25 -5.26 17.64
N VAL A 25 8.77 -4.05 17.42
CA VAL A 25 8.02 -2.80 17.62
C VAL A 25 6.85 -2.70 16.63
N SER A 26 7.04 -3.14 15.39
CA SER A 26 5.96 -3.22 14.39
C SER A 26 4.84 -4.16 14.86
N GLN A 27 5.20 -5.28 15.48
CA GLN A 27 4.25 -6.27 15.99
C GLN A 27 3.48 -5.75 17.22
N GLU A 28 4.14 -5.00 18.11
CA GLU A 28 3.48 -4.36 19.27
C GLU A 28 2.58 -3.19 18.87
N PHE A 29 2.97 -2.39 17.87
CA PHE A 29 2.13 -1.34 17.32
C PHE A 29 0.86 -1.92 16.68
N SER A 30 0.98 -3.09 16.02
CA SER A 30 -0.16 -3.83 15.47
C SER A 30 -1.14 -4.28 16.57
N LYS A 31 -0.64 -4.84 17.69
CA LYS A 31 -1.49 -5.22 18.83
C LYS A 31 -2.16 -4.03 19.50
N SER A 32 -1.50 -2.86 19.53
CA SER A 32 -2.06 -1.64 20.11
C SER A 32 -3.18 -1.04 19.25
N LEU A 33 -3.18 -1.28 17.93
CA LEU A 33 -4.26 -0.87 17.03
C LEU A 33 -5.48 -1.79 17.16
N ASP A 34 -5.28 -3.09 17.42
CA ASP A 34 -6.37 -4.07 17.62
C ASP A 34 -7.17 -3.85 18.91
N ALA A 35 -6.58 -3.20 19.93
CA ALA A 35 -7.21 -3.03 21.23
C ALA A 35 -8.19 -1.85 21.34
N SER A 36 -8.21 -0.93 20.36
CA SER A 36 -8.92 0.35 20.50
C SER A 36 -10.37 0.35 19.96
N ASP A 37 -10.86 -0.68 19.28
CA ASP A 37 -12.09 -0.56 18.49
C ASP A 37 -13.16 -1.63 18.81
N LYS A 38 -13.52 -1.72 20.09
CA LYS A 38 -14.72 -2.44 20.55
C LYS A 38 -15.83 -1.47 20.95
N GLU A 39 -16.32 -0.68 20.01
CA GLU A 39 -17.64 -0.07 20.10
C GLU A 39 -18.26 -0.12 18.70
N ALA A 40 -19.19 -1.05 18.51
CA ALA A 40 -19.88 -1.25 17.23
C ALA A 40 -20.77 -0.04 16.93
N ASP A 41 -20.23 0.93 16.21
CA ASP A 41 -21.00 2.11 15.85
C ASP A 41 -21.87 1.82 14.62
N ARG A 42 -23.18 1.80 14.84
CA ARG A 42 -24.19 1.76 13.78
C ARG A 42 -23.90 2.91 12.82
N VAL A 43 -23.51 2.59 11.59
CA VAL A 43 -23.16 3.56 10.55
C VAL A 43 -24.35 4.50 10.31
N LEU A 44 -24.31 5.67 10.93
CA LEU A 44 -25.12 6.81 10.54
C LEU A 44 -24.58 7.27 9.19
N SER A 45 -25.41 7.14 8.16
CA SER A 45 -25.14 7.65 6.81
C SER A 45 -25.02 9.18 6.87
N ARG A 46 -23.83 9.67 7.21
CA ARG A 46 -23.47 11.09 7.19
C ARG A 46 -22.97 11.43 5.79
N GLN A 47 -23.51 12.50 5.21
CA GLN A 47 -23.07 13.04 3.92
C GLN A 47 -21.56 13.40 4.00
N LYS A 48 -20.76 12.90 3.05
CA LYS A 48 -19.32 13.21 2.98
C LYS A 48 -19.12 14.71 2.87
N ARG A 49 -18.35 15.29 3.81
CA ARG A 49 -17.91 16.69 3.77
C ARG A 49 -16.43 16.70 3.43
N TYR A 50 -16.05 17.56 2.50
CA TYR A 50 -14.68 17.70 2.03
C TYR A 50 -14.04 18.89 2.73
N LEU A 51 -12.80 18.73 3.17
CA LEU A 51 -12.02 19.83 3.74
C LEU A 51 -11.25 20.50 2.60
N ILE A 52 -11.55 21.77 2.32
CA ILE A 52 -10.84 22.56 1.31
C ILE A 52 -9.75 23.35 2.01
N PHE A 53 -8.51 23.17 1.57
CA PHE A 53 -7.36 23.83 2.17
C PHE A 53 -7.08 25.18 1.47
N PRO A 54 -6.65 26.21 2.20
CA PRO A 54 -6.26 27.49 1.61
C PRO A 54 -5.04 27.32 0.69
N GLN A 55 -4.91 28.20 -0.31
CA GLN A 55 -3.80 28.17 -1.25
C GLN A 55 -2.46 28.31 -0.51
N GLY A 56 -1.50 27.43 -0.83
CA GLY A 56 -0.18 27.41 -0.20
C GLY A 56 -0.05 26.50 1.04
N SER A 57 -1.09 25.74 1.39
CA SER A 57 -1.01 24.71 2.43
C SER A 57 -0.24 23.46 1.96
N ASN A 58 0.62 22.91 2.81
CA ASN A 58 1.39 21.68 2.54
C ASN A 58 1.18 20.62 3.64
N ILE A 59 1.23 19.35 3.25
CA ILE A 59 1.37 18.22 4.17
C ILE A 59 2.82 17.76 4.08
N GLN A 60 3.48 17.68 5.22
CA GLN A 60 4.85 17.23 5.32
C GLN A 60 4.95 16.01 6.22
N LEU A 61 5.50 14.93 5.67
CA LEU A 61 5.82 13.71 6.42
C LEU A 61 7.34 13.62 6.53
N VAL A 62 7.84 13.61 7.76
CA VAL A 62 9.28 13.55 8.05
C VAL A 62 9.57 12.28 8.83
N TYR A 63 10.41 11.43 8.25
CA TYR A 63 10.94 10.23 8.89
C TYR A 63 12.36 10.49 9.36
N CYS A 64 12.61 10.28 10.65
CA CYS A 64 13.91 10.45 11.29
C CYS A 64 14.36 9.11 11.87
N LEU A 65 15.53 8.64 11.45
CA LEU A 65 16.19 7.46 12.02
C LEU A 65 17.52 7.89 12.63
N THR A 66 17.78 7.52 13.88
CA THR A 66 19.07 7.75 14.53
C THR A 66 19.73 6.42 14.84
N ILE A 67 20.95 6.23 14.35
CA ILE A 67 21.74 5.02 14.59
C ILE A 67 22.91 5.43 15.49
N GLY A 68 22.89 4.96 16.74
CA GLY A 68 23.99 5.15 17.69
C GLY A 68 25.07 4.09 17.52
N ALA A 69 26.32 4.51 17.28
CA ALA A 69 27.44 3.58 17.16
C ALA A 69 27.91 3.12 18.55
N TYR A 70 27.44 1.96 19.02
CA TYR A 70 27.94 1.36 20.26
C TYR A 70 29.30 0.67 20.00
N GLY A 71 30.40 1.23 20.53
CA GLY A 71 31.69 0.52 20.45
C GLY A 71 32.98 1.23 20.88
N ARG A 72 33.03 2.55 21.12
CA ARG A 72 34.26 3.20 21.65
C ARG A 72 34.00 4.59 22.24
N ASN A 73 34.82 5.00 23.21
CA ASN A 73 34.80 6.35 23.81
C ASN A 73 34.93 7.42 22.73
N GLY A 74 33.83 8.13 22.47
CA GLY A 74 33.66 9.03 21.33
C GLY A 74 32.44 8.61 20.52
N ASP A 75 31.26 8.76 21.12
CA ASP A 75 29.99 8.33 20.54
C ASP A 75 29.69 9.15 19.27
N LEU A 76 29.70 8.46 18.12
CA LEU A 76 29.26 9.02 16.85
C LEU A 76 27.81 8.59 16.61
N VAL A 77 26.92 9.57 16.47
CA VAL A 77 25.50 9.36 16.13
C VAL A 77 25.30 9.72 14.66
N LEU A 78 24.83 8.77 13.86
CA LEU A 78 24.40 9.02 12.48
C LEU A 78 22.89 9.24 12.46
N GLY A 79 22.46 10.42 12.01
CA GLY A 79 21.05 10.71 11.74
C GLY A 79 20.73 10.57 10.25
N LEU A 80 19.67 9.83 9.91
CA LEU A 80 19.08 9.78 8.58
C LEU A 80 17.72 10.47 8.63
N THR A 81 17.49 11.45 7.76
CA THR A 81 16.21 12.15 7.65
C THR A 81 15.69 12.05 6.22
N ALA A 82 14.43 11.62 6.09
CA ALA A 82 13.71 11.61 4.84
C ALA A 82 12.45 12.47 5.00
N ALA A 83 12.30 13.50 4.18
CA ALA A 83 11.14 14.38 4.20
C ALA A 83 10.40 14.30 2.87
N MET A 84 9.10 14.09 2.94
CA MET A 84 8.19 14.17 1.81
C MET A 84 7.23 15.33 2.06
N ALA A 85 7.03 16.17 1.05
CA ALA A 85 6.10 17.28 1.10
C ALA A 85 5.15 17.19 -0.10
N TRP A 86 3.85 17.28 0.18
CA TRP A 86 2.80 17.32 -0.84
C TRP A 86 2.04 18.64 -0.74
N GLU A 87 1.76 19.25 -1.89
CA GLU A 87 0.88 20.40 -1.99
C GLU A 87 -0.58 19.95 -1.95
N LEU A 88 -1.41 20.68 -1.20
CA LEU A 88 -2.80 20.29 -1.02
C LEU A 88 -3.67 20.91 -2.11
N PRO A 89 -4.65 20.17 -2.63
CA PRO A 89 -5.57 20.69 -3.63
C PRO A 89 -6.43 21.81 -3.04
N SER A 90 -6.33 23.01 -3.63
CA SER A 90 -7.07 24.21 -3.20
C SER A 90 -8.42 24.40 -3.91
N LYS A 91 -8.71 23.60 -4.95
CA LYS A 91 -9.96 23.63 -5.73
C LYS A 91 -10.50 22.23 -5.83
N LEU A 92 -11.79 22.09 -5.52
CA LEU A 92 -12.51 20.82 -5.61
C LEU A 92 -13.48 20.91 -6.79
N ASP A 93 -13.21 20.25 -7.92
CA ASP A 93 -14.28 20.00 -8.89
C ASP A 93 -15.12 18.80 -8.40
N ASN A 94 -16.41 18.81 -8.72
CA ASN A 94 -17.30 17.71 -8.35
C ASN A 94 -16.92 16.36 -9.02
N LYS A 95 -16.03 16.38 -10.02
CA LYS A 95 -15.47 15.19 -10.69
C LYS A 95 -14.05 14.83 -10.23
N PHE A 96 -13.43 15.63 -9.37
CA PHE A 96 -12.05 15.43 -8.92
C PHE A 96 -11.79 14.10 -8.22
N PRO A 97 -12.65 13.60 -7.29
CA PRO A 97 -12.34 12.34 -6.60
C PRO A 97 -12.25 11.15 -7.57
N ASP A 98 -13.13 11.14 -8.57
CA ASP A 98 -13.28 10.04 -9.51
C ASP A 98 -12.21 10.05 -10.62
N LEU A 99 -11.92 11.24 -11.16
CA LEU A 99 -10.90 11.42 -12.22
C LEU A 99 -9.47 11.23 -11.69
N LEU A 100 -9.20 11.66 -10.45
CA LEU A 100 -7.90 11.40 -9.81
C LEU A 100 -7.70 9.90 -9.59
N HIS A 101 -8.76 9.17 -9.22
CA HIS A 101 -8.68 7.74 -9.01
C HIS A 101 -8.34 6.98 -10.29
N ARG A 102 -8.96 7.34 -11.43
CA ARG A 102 -8.62 6.74 -12.74
C ARG A 102 -7.22 7.11 -13.20
N ARG A 103 -6.82 8.38 -13.17
CA ARG A 103 -5.44 8.77 -13.59
C ARG A 103 -4.37 8.11 -12.74
N THR A 104 -4.53 8.08 -11.42
CA THR A 104 -3.55 7.46 -10.53
C THR A 104 -3.41 5.96 -10.83
N ARG A 105 -4.53 5.27 -11.08
CA ARG A 105 -4.53 3.84 -11.43
C ARG A 105 -3.98 3.55 -12.82
N SER A 106 -4.22 4.43 -13.79
CA SER A 106 -3.62 4.33 -15.13
C SER A 106 -2.09 4.36 -15.09
N VAL A 107 -1.49 4.97 -14.05
CA VAL A 107 -0.04 4.97 -13.84
C VAL A 107 0.38 3.83 -12.91
N ALA A 108 -0.44 3.44 -11.94
CA ALA A 108 -0.12 2.41 -10.97
C ALA A 108 -0.11 1.00 -11.56
N TYR A 109 -1.13 0.61 -12.33
CA TYR A 109 -1.23 -0.77 -12.83
C TYR A 109 -0.06 -1.17 -13.73
N PRO A 110 0.40 -0.36 -14.71
CA PRO A 110 1.58 -0.72 -15.50
C PRO A 110 2.86 -0.87 -14.65
N LYS A 111 2.98 -0.08 -13.56
CA LYS A 111 4.11 -0.20 -12.62
C LYS A 111 4.01 -1.49 -11.79
N ILE A 112 2.80 -1.85 -11.37
CA ILE A 112 2.55 -3.10 -10.64
C ILE A 112 2.82 -4.30 -11.56
N GLU A 113 2.40 -4.25 -12.83
CA GLU A 113 2.73 -5.29 -13.81
C GLU A 113 4.23 -5.44 -13.99
N ALA A 114 4.95 -4.33 -14.14
CA ALA A 114 6.42 -4.35 -14.26
C ALA A 114 7.08 -4.92 -13.00
N PHE A 115 6.57 -4.59 -11.81
CA PHE A 115 7.05 -5.14 -10.55
C PHE A 115 6.80 -6.66 -10.46
N LEU A 116 5.59 -7.13 -10.75
CA LEU A 116 5.25 -8.55 -10.74
C LEU A 116 6.05 -9.34 -11.78
N LYS A 117 6.28 -8.74 -12.96
CA LYS A 117 7.17 -9.30 -13.97
C LYS A 117 8.61 -9.43 -13.47
N SER A 118 9.10 -8.43 -12.72
CA SER A 118 10.42 -8.50 -12.10
C SER A 118 10.53 -9.55 -11.00
N ALA A 119 9.40 -9.92 -10.37
CA ALA A 119 9.31 -10.99 -9.38
C ALA A 119 9.18 -12.40 -10.01
N GLY A 120 9.16 -12.51 -11.35
CA GLY A 120 9.08 -13.78 -12.08
C GLY A 120 7.65 -14.28 -12.35
N LEU A 121 6.64 -13.46 -12.11
CA LEU A 121 5.23 -13.76 -12.40
C LEU A 121 4.80 -13.15 -13.74
N ASP A 122 3.69 -13.65 -14.30
CA ASP A 122 3.06 -12.99 -15.44
C ASP A 122 2.30 -11.74 -14.97
N GLY A 123 3.01 -10.61 -14.92
CA GLY A 123 2.52 -9.38 -14.30
C GLY A 123 1.19 -8.89 -14.85
N ARG A 124 0.97 -8.96 -16.17
CA ARG A 124 -0.28 -8.51 -16.81
C ARG A 124 -1.46 -9.40 -16.41
N SER A 125 -1.31 -10.71 -16.52
CA SER A 125 -2.37 -11.66 -16.12
C SER A 125 -2.68 -11.56 -14.62
N CYS A 126 -1.68 -11.35 -13.76
CA CYS A 126 -1.91 -11.18 -12.32
C CYS A 126 -2.68 -9.89 -11.99
N VAL A 127 -2.38 -8.78 -12.66
CA VAL A 127 -3.13 -7.53 -12.46
C VAL A 127 -4.57 -7.68 -12.96
N LEU A 128 -4.78 -8.31 -14.12
CA LEU A 128 -6.12 -8.57 -14.64
C LEU A 128 -6.94 -9.51 -13.74
N LYS A 129 -6.30 -10.56 -13.19
CA LYS A 129 -6.91 -11.44 -12.20
C LYS A 129 -7.29 -10.69 -10.93
N ALA A 130 -6.39 -9.87 -10.39
CA ALA A 130 -6.64 -9.04 -9.21
C ALA A 130 -7.81 -8.06 -9.41
N LEU A 131 -7.92 -7.46 -10.59
CA LEU A 131 -9.04 -6.58 -10.96
C LEU A 131 -10.36 -7.34 -11.01
N CYS A 132 -10.38 -8.51 -11.64
CA CYS A 132 -11.55 -9.38 -11.70
C CYS A 132 -12.00 -9.81 -10.28
N GLU A 133 -11.06 -10.26 -9.44
CA GLU A 133 -11.34 -10.67 -8.06
C GLU A 133 -11.82 -9.49 -7.19
N ALA A 134 -11.31 -8.27 -7.42
CA ALA A 134 -11.77 -7.07 -6.75
C ALA A 134 -13.18 -6.66 -7.19
N GLY A 135 -13.51 -6.78 -8.48
CA GLY A 135 -14.83 -6.46 -9.02
C GLY A 135 -15.94 -7.41 -8.55
N GLN A 136 -15.61 -8.68 -8.35
CA GLN A 136 -16.57 -9.72 -7.93
C GLN A 136 -16.75 -9.82 -6.41
N ARG A 137 -15.93 -9.12 -5.61
CA ARG A 137 -16.00 -9.22 -4.15
C ARG A 137 -17.35 -8.69 -3.65
N PRO A 138 -18.15 -9.51 -2.94
CA PRO A 138 -19.47 -9.07 -2.51
C PRO A 138 -19.35 -8.09 -1.34
N ASN A 139 -20.23 -7.09 -1.31
CA ASN A 139 -20.19 -6.00 -0.32
C ASN A 139 -20.18 -6.46 1.14
N TRP A 140 -20.77 -7.61 1.46
CA TRP A 140 -20.82 -8.14 2.83
C TRP A 140 -19.48 -8.69 3.32
N LYS A 141 -18.55 -9.03 2.41
CA LYS A 141 -17.18 -9.47 2.76
C LYS A 141 -16.20 -8.31 2.88
N ILE A 142 -16.59 -7.09 2.51
CA ILE A 142 -15.73 -5.90 2.58
C ILE A 142 -15.66 -5.45 4.04
N GLY A 143 -14.44 -5.33 4.56
CA GLY A 143 -14.17 -4.99 5.96
C GLY A 143 -14.12 -6.20 6.90
N GLN A 144 -14.27 -7.42 6.37
CA GLN A 144 -14.12 -8.66 7.15
C GLN A 144 -12.72 -9.28 7.00
N GLY A 145 -11.91 -8.79 6.06
CA GLY A 145 -10.56 -9.27 5.80
C GLY A 145 -9.52 -8.63 6.71
N THR A 146 -8.26 -9.05 6.54
CA THR A 146 -7.12 -8.36 7.16
C THR A 146 -6.95 -6.95 6.57
N PHE A 147 -6.22 -6.08 7.26
CA PHE A 147 -5.88 -4.76 6.71
C PHE A 147 -5.26 -4.84 5.31
N LEU A 148 -4.34 -5.79 5.10
CA LEU A 148 -3.69 -5.98 3.80
C LEU A 148 -4.70 -6.42 2.72
N GLN A 149 -5.63 -7.30 3.07
CA GLN A 149 -6.69 -7.73 2.15
C GLN A 149 -7.59 -6.57 1.73
N GLU A 150 -7.98 -5.71 2.66
CA GLU A 150 -8.78 -4.51 2.37
C GLU A 150 -7.98 -3.44 1.63
N LEU A 151 -6.69 -3.30 1.94
CA LEU A 151 -5.78 -2.41 1.21
C LEU A 151 -5.66 -2.85 -0.24
N MET A 152 -5.40 -4.13 -0.48
CA MET A 152 -5.32 -4.68 -1.85
C MET A 152 -6.65 -4.52 -2.57
N HIS A 153 -7.77 -4.79 -1.89
CA HIS A 153 -9.10 -4.53 -2.45
C HIS A 153 -9.27 -3.06 -2.85
N ALA A 154 -8.84 -2.10 -2.01
CA ALA A 154 -8.94 -0.67 -2.31
C ALA A 154 -8.04 -0.23 -3.49
N VAL A 155 -6.85 -0.81 -3.62
CA VAL A 155 -5.92 -0.54 -4.72
C VAL A 155 -6.51 -0.99 -6.06
N PHE A 156 -7.11 -2.18 -6.10
CA PHE A 156 -7.67 -2.79 -7.32
C PHE A 156 -9.16 -2.49 -7.58
N THR A 157 -9.85 -1.79 -6.68
CA THR A 157 -11.24 -1.35 -6.91
C THR A 157 -11.32 -0.20 -7.92
N LEU A 158 -12.03 -0.36 -9.03
CA LEU A 158 -12.29 0.74 -9.98
C LEU A 158 -13.54 1.55 -9.62
N PRO A 159 -13.55 2.88 -9.86
CA PRO A 159 -14.70 3.71 -9.59
C PRO A 159 -15.81 3.46 -10.64
N LYS A 160 -17.07 3.51 -10.21
CA LYS A 160 -18.24 3.06 -10.99
C LYS A 160 -18.85 4.14 -11.91
N ASP A 161 -18.11 5.22 -12.20
CA ASP A 161 -18.67 6.43 -12.81
C ASP A 161 -18.89 6.32 -14.34
N GLY A 162 -18.78 5.11 -14.90
CA GLY A 162 -18.95 4.84 -16.32
C GLY A 162 -17.86 5.44 -17.22
N GLY A 163 -16.86 6.12 -16.66
CA GLY A 163 -15.65 6.52 -17.38
C GLY A 163 -14.90 5.30 -17.91
N LYS A 164 -14.14 5.46 -18.99
CA LYS A 164 -13.22 4.43 -19.50
C LYS A 164 -11.79 4.97 -19.46
N PHE A 165 -10.80 4.09 -19.36
CA PHE A 165 -9.42 4.52 -19.53
C PHE A 165 -9.21 5.09 -20.94
N GLU A 166 -8.45 6.19 -21.04
CA GLU A 166 -8.21 6.89 -22.32
C GLU A 166 -7.32 6.07 -23.27
N SER A 167 -6.40 5.26 -22.73
CA SER A 167 -5.52 4.43 -23.54
C SER A 167 -6.17 3.08 -23.88
N VAL A 168 -5.99 2.64 -25.13
CA VAL A 168 -6.55 1.39 -25.65
C VAL A 168 -6.06 0.19 -24.85
N ASP A 169 -4.78 0.17 -24.49
CA ASP A 169 -4.16 -0.94 -23.74
C ASP A 169 -4.72 -1.08 -22.30
N GLN A 170 -5.35 -0.04 -21.76
CA GLN A 170 -5.91 -0.04 -20.40
C GLN A 170 -7.40 -0.35 -20.37
N GLN A 171 -8.06 -0.46 -21.53
CA GLN A 171 -9.47 -0.88 -21.58
C GLN A 171 -9.64 -2.32 -21.09
N ASP A 172 -8.61 -3.16 -21.25
CA ASP A 172 -8.57 -4.51 -20.70
C ASP A 172 -8.77 -4.54 -19.17
N TYR A 173 -8.31 -3.51 -18.45
CA TYR A 173 -8.52 -3.41 -17.00
C TYR A 173 -9.99 -3.16 -16.65
N ASP A 174 -10.66 -2.29 -17.41
CA ASP A 174 -12.09 -2.02 -17.23
C ASP A 174 -12.92 -3.29 -17.55
N LEU A 175 -12.53 -4.05 -18.58
CA LEU A 175 -13.17 -5.31 -18.96
C LEU A 175 -12.96 -6.40 -17.90
N ALA A 176 -11.74 -6.58 -17.42
CA ALA A 176 -11.41 -7.56 -16.39
C ALA A 176 -12.18 -7.30 -15.09
N TYR A 177 -12.25 -6.03 -14.67
CA TYR A 177 -12.99 -5.63 -13.47
C TYR A 177 -14.51 -5.83 -13.59
N GLY A 178 -15.06 -5.65 -14.80
CA GLY A 178 -16.48 -5.85 -15.09
C GLY A 178 -16.91 -7.31 -15.34
N SER A 179 -15.95 -8.25 -15.39
CA SER A 179 -16.24 -9.66 -15.66
C SER A 179 -16.93 -10.32 -14.46
N ASN A 180 -17.93 -11.17 -14.74
CA ASN A 180 -18.59 -12.03 -13.77
C ASN A 180 -18.16 -13.51 -13.91
N GLU A 181 -17.23 -13.80 -14.81
CA GLU A 181 -16.73 -15.16 -15.04
C GLU A 181 -15.69 -15.55 -13.98
N ASN A 182 -15.42 -16.85 -13.82
CA ASN A 182 -14.47 -17.31 -12.81
C ASN A 182 -13.05 -16.77 -13.11
N CYS A 183 -12.57 -15.82 -12.29
CA CYS A 183 -11.28 -15.12 -12.51
C CYS A 183 -10.09 -16.08 -12.59
N THR A 184 -10.15 -17.22 -11.90
CA THR A 184 -9.11 -18.25 -11.91
C THR A 184 -9.01 -18.96 -13.27
N GLU A 185 -10.14 -19.14 -13.95
CA GLU A 185 -10.19 -19.77 -15.28
C GLU A 185 -9.84 -18.77 -16.38
N LEU A 186 -10.20 -17.50 -16.19
CA LEU A 186 -9.93 -16.43 -17.15
C LEU A 186 -8.44 -16.06 -17.22
N TYR A 187 -7.73 -16.17 -16.09
CA TYR A 187 -6.31 -15.81 -15.97
C TYR A 187 -5.49 -16.93 -15.33
N PRO A 188 -5.30 -18.07 -16.03
CA PRO A 188 -4.63 -19.25 -15.49
C PRO A 188 -3.11 -19.04 -15.32
N ALA A 189 -2.52 -18.06 -16.02
CA ALA A 189 -1.09 -17.74 -15.93
C ALA A 189 -0.69 -17.16 -14.56
N CYS A 190 -1.65 -16.67 -13.77
CA CYS A 190 -1.41 -16.21 -12.41
C CYS A 190 -2.07 -17.16 -11.40
N GLU A 191 -1.27 -18.01 -10.76
CA GLU A 191 -1.78 -18.98 -9.78
C GLU A 191 -2.26 -18.30 -8.49
N HIS A 192 -1.56 -17.24 -8.05
CA HIS A 192 -1.82 -16.54 -6.79
C HIS A 192 -2.99 -15.54 -6.88
N SER A 193 -3.88 -15.55 -5.87
CA SER A 193 -4.88 -14.49 -5.67
C SER A 193 -4.25 -13.27 -5.02
N VAL A 194 -4.81 -12.09 -5.29
CA VAL A 194 -4.35 -10.84 -4.67
C VAL A 194 -4.57 -10.81 -3.14
N TYR A 195 -5.41 -11.71 -2.63
CA TYR A 195 -5.77 -11.81 -1.22
C TYR A 195 -5.01 -12.90 -0.45
N ASP A 196 -4.28 -13.78 -1.14
CA ASP A 196 -3.53 -14.90 -0.55
C ASP A 196 -2.04 -14.57 -0.30
N LEU A 197 -1.69 -13.29 -0.29
CA LEU A 197 -0.34 -12.83 0.04
C LEU A 197 -0.08 -13.00 1.55
N ALA A 198 0.33 -14.21 1.93
CA ALA A 198 0.89 -14.50 3.24
C ALA A 198 2.31 -13.91 3.32
N PHE A 199 2.49 -12.90 4.16
CA PHE A 199 3.80 -12.38 4.56
C PHE A 199 4.00 -12.62 6.05
#